data_AF-A0A4R7W3S6-F1
#
_entry.id   AF-A0A4R7W3S6-F1
#
_cell.length_a   1.000
_cell.length_b   1.000
_cell.length_c   1.000
_cell.angle_alpha   90.00
_cell.angle_beta   90.00
_cell.angle_gamma   90.00
#
_symmetry.space_group_name_H-M   'P 1'
#
loop_
_entity.id
_entity.type
_entity.pdbx_description
1 polymer ?
#
loop_
_entity_poly.entity_id
_entity_poly.type
_entity_poly.pdbx_seq_one_letter_code
_entity_poly.pdbx_strand_id
1 'polypeptide(L)'
;MSGRAFVNFRLGDAENTAELIDQKLCRVLGVDRVFRSSRAMHGGTPFPPTLAAEAAGCAVMLVVVGHHWLTGHRIDDPDDWVRAEIAHALREDRPVIQVLTTGRGPLAAADLPAPIAALADRPHLDFHPGDAGLDRLVREVRRYVAQPSGSLFLTTLPPSARSPGIRLGTTEIDGTLHGDSIVFGPYAGSISFRLAMRYRRLDTIVAALPATSARDVLFTVTGDGRTLAQSSVTPGDPLPLTVDVTDVLTLTLAAHRPDSGQPDLAWASPVVHP
;
A
#
# COMPACT_ATOMS: atom_id res chain seq x y z
N MET A 1 -4.89 2.07 -13.50
CA MET A 1 -6.04 1.67 -12.67
C MET A 1 -5.54 1.22 -11.31
N SER A 2 -6.12 1.73 -10.23
CA SER A 2 -5.69 1.51 -8.84
C SER A 2 -6.44 0.34 -8.18
N GLY A 3 -6.29 -0.88 -8.71
CA GLY A 3 -6.93 -2.08 -8.15
C GLY A 3 -6.06 -2.75 -7.07
N ARG A 4 -6.70 -3.53 -6.18
CA ARG A 4 -6.04 -4.35 -5.14
C ARG A 4 -5.80 -5.78 -5.62
N ALA A 5 -4.81 -6.46 -5.06
CA ALA A 5 -4.69 -7.91 -5.19
C ALA A 5 -5.71 -8.58 -4.24
N PHE A 6 -6.55 -9.47 -4.77
CA PHE A 6 -7.55 -10.20 -3.98
C PHE A 6 -7.05 -11.62 -3.70
N VAL A 7 -6.94 -12.03 -2.44
CA VAL A 7 -6.55 -13.39 -2.02
C VAL A 7 -7.81 -14.15 -1.61
N ASN A 8 -8.30 -14.99 -2.52
CA ASN A 8 -9.41 -15.91 -2.31
C ASN A 8 -8.86 -17.27 -1.87
N PHE A 9 -9.45 -17.87 -0.83
CA PHE A 9 -9.05 -19.17 -0.30
C PHE A 9 -10.21 -19.84 0.42
N ARG A 10 -10.15 -21.16 0.59
CA ARG A 10 -11.17 -21.95 1.27
C ARG A 10 -10.76 -22.24 2.71
N LEU A 11 -11.66 -21.96 3.67
CA LEU A 11 -11.49 -22.44 5.05
C LEU A 11 -11.51 -23.98 5.09
N GLY A 12 -10.55 -24.57 5.78
CA GLY A 12 -10.25 -25.99 5.80
C GLY A 12 -9.23 -26.43 4.75
N ASP A 13 -8.74 -25.53 3.89
CA ASP A 13 -7.80 -25.88 2.82
C ASP A 13 -6.75 -24.77 2.58
N ALA A 14 -5.49 -25.09 2.84
CA ALA A 14 -4.34 -24.21 2.58
C ALA A 14 -4.40 -22.80 3.23
N GLU A 15 -5.13 -22.62 4.33
CA GLU A 15 -5.28 -21.31 5.00
C GLU A 15 -3.95 -20.66 5.38
N ASN A 16 -3.02 -21.45 5.91
CA ASN A 16 -1.67 -20.97 6.27
C ASN A 16 -0.93 -20.42 5.04
N THR A 17 -1.15 -21.01 3.86
CA THR A 17 -0.55 -20.51 2.61
C THR A 17 -1.17 -19.17 2.20
N ALA A 18 -2.49 -19.06 2.26
CA ALA A 18 -3.19 -17.82 1.97
C ALA A 18 -2.76 -16.69 2.92
N GLU A 19 -2.57 -17.00 4.21
CA GLU A 19 -2.08 -16.03 5.19
C GLU A 19 -0.63 -15.60 4.91
N LEU A 20 0.27 -16.53 4.58
CA LEU A 20 1.65 -16.18 4.22
C LEU A 20 1.72 -15.27 2.98
N ILE A 21 0.90 -15.56 1.96
CA ILE A 21 0.78 -14.75 0.75
C ILE A 21 0.27 -13.36 1.09
N ASP A 22 -0.82 -13.26 1.86
CA ASP A 22 -1.41 -12.00 2.31
C ASP A 22 -0.42 -11.14 3.08
N GLN A 23 0.28 -11.71 4.07
CA GLN A 23 1.28 -10.99 4.85
C GLN A 23 2.44 -10.48 3.98
N LYS A 24 2.96 -11.31 3.06
CA LYS A 24 4.02 -10.89 2.13
C LYS A 24 3.53 -9.79 1.20
N LEU A 25 2.34 -9.94 0.60
CA LEU A 25 1.77 -8.96 -0.30
C LEU A 25 1.48 -7.65 0.42
N CYS A 26 0.96 -7.67 1.65
CA CYS A 26 0.75 -6.47 2.45
C CYS A 26 2.07 -5.76 2.73
N ARG A 27 3.12 -6.50 3.07
CA ARG A 27 4.48 -5.93 3.29
C ARG A 27 5.05 -5.31 2.01
N VAL A 28 4.79 -5.91 0.85
CA VAL A 28 5.39 -5.45 -0.42
C VAL A 28 4.53 -4.52 -1.27
N LEU A 29 3.22 -4.48 -1.08
CA LEU A 29 2.30 -3.63 -1.85
C LEU A 29 1.64 -2.57 -0.96
N GLY A 30 1.68 -2.74 0.36
CA GLY A 30 0.89 -1.96 1.31
C GLY A 30 -0.42 -2.66 1.63
N VAL A 31 -0.86 -2.55 2.89
CA VAL A 31 -2.09 -3.20 3.38
C VAL A 31 -3.34 -2.78 2.60
N ASP A 32 -3.41 -1.52 2.17
CA ASP A 32 -4.56 -0.99 1.40
C ASP A 32 -4.61 -1.50 -0.05
N ARG A 33 -3.59 -2.26 -0.50
CA ARG A 33 -3.46 -2.84 -1.84
C ARG A 33 -3.76 -4.33 -1.87
N VAL A 34 -4.08 -4.94 -0.74
CA VAL A 34 -4.36 -6.36 -0.63
C VAL A 34 -5.69 -6.53 0.08
N PHE A 35 -6.58 -7.27 -0.54
CA PHE A 35 -7.80 -7.74 0.09
C PHE A 35 -7.70 -9.25 0.19
N ARG A 36 -7.86 -9.82 1.38
CA ARG A 36 -8.04 -11.27 1.53
C ARG A 36 -9.49 -11.48 1.91
N SER A 37 -10.14 -12.58 1.49
CA SER A 37 -11.54 -12.90 1.84
C SER A 37 -11.87 -12.93 3.35
N SER A 38 -10.88 -12.66 4.21
CA SER A 38 -10.92 -12.37 5.65
C SER A 38 -11.93 -13.18 6.46
N ARG A 39 -11.36 -14.10 7.28
CA ARG A 39 -11.75 -14.41 8.66
C ARG A 39 -13.26 -14.53 8.91
N ALA A 40 -13.81 -15.73 8.71
CA ALA A 40 -15.01 -16.28 9.36
C ALA A 40 -15.97 -15.25 9.99
N MET A 41 -16.75 -14.55 9.15
CA MET A 41 -18.01 -13.99 9.63
C MET A 41 -18.96 -15.17 9.90
N HIS A 42 -19.49 -15.19 11.11
CA HIS A 42 -20.24 -16.30 11.68
C HIS A 42 -21.45 -16.67 10.80
N GLY A 43 -21.76 -17.96 10.74
CA GLY A 43 -22.78 -18.52 9.86
C GLY A 43 -24.11 -17.76 9.86
N GLY A 44 -24.69 -17.60 8.66
CA GLY A 44 -26.05 -17.14 8.43
C GLY A 44 -26.23 -15.72 7.89
N THR A 45 -25.16 -14.98 7.59
CA THR A 45 -25.28 -13.63 6.99
C THR A 45 -25.20 -13.69 5.46
N PRO A 46 -26.07 -12.98 4.71
CA PRO A 46 -25.99 -12.93 3.24
C PRO A 46 -24.68 -12.28 2.78
N PHE A 47 -24.22 -12.67 1.58
CA PHE A 47 -22.98 -12.20 0.95
C PHE A 47 -22.90 -10.66 1.00
N PRO A 48 -21.94 -10.08 1.77
CA PRO A 48 -21.87 -8.65 1.92
C PRO A 48 -21.60 -7.97 0.57
N PRO A 49 -22.34 -6.90 0.20
CA PRO A 49 -22.09 -6.15 -1.03
C PRO A 49 -20.64 -5.67 -1.19
N THR A 50 -19.93 -5.50 -0.07
CA THR A 50 -18.52 -5.13 -0.03
C THR A 50 -17.61 -6.19 -0.62
N LEU A 51 -17.84 -7.48 -0.37
CA LEU A 51 -17.03 -8.58 -0.94
C LEU A 51 -17.23 -8.70 -2.45
N ALA A 52 -18.47 -8.52 -2.93
CA ALA A 52 -18.78 -8.47 -4.35
C ALA A 52 -18.01 -7.34 -5.05
N ALA A 53 -18.02 -6.14 -4.46
CA ALA A 53 -17.37 -4.96 -5.00
C ALA A 53 -15.84 -5.12 -5.03
N GLU A 54 -15.24 -5.72 -4.00
CA GLU A 54 -13.80 -5.96 -3.94
C GLU A 54 -13.37 -7.02 -4.97
N ALA A 55 -14.11 -8.12 -5.11
CA ALA A 55 -13.85 -9.14 -6.13
C ALA A 55 -14.04 -8.58 -7.55
N ALA A 56 -15.12 -7.83 -7.77
CA ALA A 56 -15.41 -7.17 -9.03
C ALA A 56 -14.45 -6.02 -9.36
N GLY A 57 -13.72 -5.47 -8.38
CA GLY A 57 -12.82 -4.32 -8.55
C GLY A 57 -11.33 -4.66 -8.45
N CYS A 58 -10.98 -5.92 -8.20
CA CYS A 58 -9.59 -6.31 -8.00
C CYS A 58 -8.76 -6.14 -9.28
N ALA A 59 -7.47 -5.82 -9.11
CA ALA A 59 -6.51 -5.82 -10.20
C ALA A 59 -6.13 -7.24 -10.63
N VAL A 60 -6.10 -8.16 -9.68
CA VAL A 60 -5.88 -9.60 -9.88
C VAL A 60 -6.47 -10.36 -8.70
N MET A 61 -7.10 -11.49 -8.98
CA MET A 61 -7.55 -12.46 -7.98
C MET A 61 -6.60 -13.66 -7.95
N LEU A 62 -6.10 -13.97 -6.75
CA LEU A 62 -5.33 -15.17 -6.45
C LEU A 62 -6.27 -16.17 -5.78
N VAL A 63 -6.52 -17.30 -6.42
CA VAL A 63 -7.33 -18.41 -5.88
C VAL A 63 -6.37 -19.44 -5.31
N VAL A 64 -6.25 -19.51 -3.98
CA VAL A 64 -5.38 -20.49 -3.31
C VAL A 64 -6.06 -21.85 -3.30
N VAL A 65 -5.45 -22.83 -3.97
CA VAL A 65 -5.99 -24.18 -4.16
C VAL A 65 -5.06 -25.18 -3.47
N GLY A 66 -5.54 -25.72 -2.35
CA GLY A 66 -4.92 -26.84 -1.65
C GLY A 66 -5.48 -28.19 -2.09
N HIS A 67 -5.09 -29.24 -1.36
CA HIS A 67 -5.49 -30.62 -1.66
C HIS A 67 -6.98 -30.89 -1.38
N HIS A 68 -7.58 -30.14 -0.46
CA HIS A 68 -8.95 -30.33 -0.01
C HIS A 68 -9.95 -29.34 -0.62
N TRP A 69 -9.51 -28.54 -1.62
CA TRP A 69 -10.32 -27.45 -2.18
C TRP A 69 -11.68 -27.92 -2.75
N LEU A 70 -11.71 -29.11 -3.35
CA LEU A 70 -12.90 -29.75 -3.93
C LEU A 70 -13.57 -30.77 -2.98
N THR A 71 -13.01 -31.01 -1.80
CA THR A 71 -13.51 -32.07 -0.90
C THR A 71 -14.93 -31.76 -0.44
N GLY A 72 -15.80 -32.76 -0.55
CA GLY A 72 -17.19 -32.67 -0.08
C GLY A 72 -18.11 -31.81 -0.94
N HIS A 73 -17.71 -31.46 -2.18
CA HIS A 73 -18.56 -30.74 -3.15
C HIS A 73 -19.14 -29.41 -2.64
N ARG A 74 -18.53 -28.81 -1.62
CA ARG A 74 -18.99 -27.54 -1.05
C ARG A 74 -18.98 -26.41 -2.09
N ILE A 75 -18.05 -26.48 -3.06
CA ILE A 75 -17.99 -25.50 -4.15
C ILE A 75 -19.24 -25.52 -5.03
N ASP A 76 -20.01 -26.60 -5.04
CA ASP A 76 -21.27 -26.71 -5.79
C ASP A 76 -22.44 -26.01 -5.06
N ASP A 77 -22.29 -25.72 -3.76
CA ASP A 77 -23.27 -24.97 -2.98
C ASP A 77 -23.42 -23.55 -3.56
N PRO A 78 -24.64 -23.13 -3.96
CA PRO A 78 -24.85 -21.81 -4.49
C PRO A 78 -24.48 -20.68 -3.52
N ASP A 79 -24.51 -20.96 -2.21
CA ASP A 79 -24.21 -20.02 -1.14
C ASP A 79 -22.73 -20.07 -0.71
N ASP A 80 -21.87 -20.84 -1.40
CA ASP A 80 -20.42 -20.84 -1.15
C ASP A 80 -19.80 -19.51 -1.57
N TRP A 81 -19.19 -18.82 -0.60
CA TRP A 81 -18.56 -17.51 -0.84
C TRP A 81 -17.33 -17.60 -1.72
N VAL A 82 -16.56 -18.68 -1.65
CA VAL A 82 -15.40 -18.89 -2.52
C VAL A 82 -15.86 -18.93 -3.97
N ARG A 83 -16.96 -19.66 -4.24
CA ARG A 83 -17.61 -19.73 -5.55
C ARG A 83 -18.12 -18.36 -5.98
N ALA A 84 -18.82 -17.64 -5.10
CA ALA A 84 -19.40 -16.34 -5.41
C ALA A 84 -18.33 -15.30 -5.80
N GLU A 85 -17.26 -15.19 -5.03
CA GLU A 85 -16.14 -14.27 -5.29
C GLU A 85 -15.48 -14.55 -6.64
N ILE A 86 -15.16 -15.82 -6.93
CA ILE A 86 -14.56 -16.23 -8.20
C ILE A 86 -15.51 -15.93 -9.37
N ALA A 87 -16.79 -16.24 -9.22
CA ALA A 87 -17.80 -15.96 -10.26
C ALA A 87 -17.89 -14.45 -10.54
N HIS A 88 -17.85 -13.60 -9.50
CA HIS A 88 -17.85 -12.15 -9.68
C HIS A 88 -16.62 -11.65 -10.42
N ALA A 89 -15.41 -12.11 -10.05
CA ALA A 89 -14.17 -11.71 -10.71
C ALA A 89 -14.14 -12.15 -12.17
N LEU A 90 -14.54 -13.40 -12.46
CA LEU A 90 -14.62 -13.92 -13.84
C LEU A 90 -15.63 -13.16 -14.70
N ARG A 91 -16.80 -12.83 -14.13
CA ARG A 91 -17.86 -12.09 -14.85
C ARG A 91 -17.43 -10.67 -15.21
N GLU A 92 -16.58 -10.04 -14.41
CA GLU A 92 -15.99 -8.71 -14.67
C GLU A 92 -14.66 -8.79 -15.45
N ASP A 93 -14.34 -9.97 -15.99
CA ASP A 93 -13.09 -10.28 -16.70
C ASP A 93 -11.83 -9.82 -15.97
N ARG A 94 -11.82 -9.98 -14.64
CA ARG A 94 -10.63 -9.72 -13.84
C ARG A 94 -9.58 -10.81 -14.10
N PRO A 95 -8.29 -10.46 -14.09
CA PRO A 95 -7.23 -11.46 -14.08
C PRO A 95 -7.39 -12.38 -12.86
N VAL A 96 -7.48 -13.68 -13.11
CA VAL A 96 -7.55 -14.71 -12.06
C VAL A 96 -6.35 -15.65 -12.22
N ILE A 97 -5.68 -15.97 -11.13
CA ILE A 97 -4.54 -16.89 -11.09
C ILE A 97 -4.81 -17.96 -10.04
N GLN A 98 -4.73 -19.23 -10.43
CA GLN A 98 -4.74 -20.35 -9.49
C GLN A 98 -3.37 -20.42 -8.80
N VAL A 99 -3.34 -20.36 -7.47
CA VAL A 99 -2.13 -20.53 -6.67
C VAL A 99 -2.17 -21.92 -6.05
N LEU A 100 -1.46 -22.85 -6.67
CA LEU A 100 -1.52 -24.27 -6.33
C LEU A 100 -0.51 -24.58 -5.23
N THR A 101 -0.95 -25.18 -4.12
CA THR A 101 0.01 -25.64 -3.09
C THR A 101 0.88 -26.79 -3.61
N THR A 102 2.03 -27.04 -2.98
CA THR A 102 2.94 -28.13 -3.36
C THR A 102 2.23 -29.45 -3.64
N GLY A 103 2.45 -30.00 -4.84
CA GLY A 103 1.90 -31.28 -5.28
C GLY A 103 0.43 -31.24 -5.72
N ARG A 104 -0.22 -30.07 -5.71
CA ARG A 104 -1.58 -29.89 -6.22
C ARG A 104 -1.54 -29.56 -7.72
N GLY A 105 -2.34 -30.26 -8.52
CA GLY A 105 -2.56 -29.92 -9.93
C GLY A 105 -3.66 -28.86 -10.13
N PRO A 106 -3.74 -28.26 -11.32
CA PRO A 106 -4.77 -27.27 -11.66
C PRO A 106 -6.18 -27.88 -11.61
N LEU A 107 -7.18 -27.03 -11.38
CA LEU A 107 -8.59 -27.43 -11.38
C LEU A 107 -9.06 -27.75 -12.81
N ALA A 108 -9.81 -28.84 -12.98
CA ALA A 108 -10.43 -29.17 -14.25
C ALA A 108 -11.84 -28.59 -14.36
N ALA A 109 -12.25 -28.16 -15.55
CA ALA A 109 -13.57 -27.56 -15.77
C ALA A 109 -14.72 -28.51 -15.40
N ALA A 110 -14.52 -29.82 -15.55
CA ALA A 110 -15.52 -30.84 -15.20
C ALA A 110 -15.78 -30.98 -13.70
N ASP A 111 -14.84 -30.53 -12.86
CA ASP A 111 -14.94 -30.58 -11.40
C ASP A 111 -15.48 -29.27 -10.80
N LEU A 112 -15.90 -28.33 -11.65
CA LEU A 112 -16.31 -26.99 -11.26
C LEU A 112 -17.76 -26.71 -11.69
N PRO A 113 -18.55 -26.02 -10.86
CA PRO A 113 -19.89 -25.61 -11.26
C PRO A 113 -19.82 -24.53 -12.34
N ALA A 114 -20.86 -24.48 -13.18
CA ALA A 114 -20.91 -23.62 -14.37
C ALA A 114 -20.47 -22.15 -14.14
N PRO A 115 -20.83 -21.45 -13.04
CA PRO A 115 -20.43 -20.06 -12.84
C PRO A 115 -18.93 -19.81 -12.69
N ILE A 116 -18.15 -20.85 -12.35
CA ILE A 116 -16.70 -20.75 -12.16
C ILE A 116 -15.91 -21.73 -13.03
N ALA A 117 -16.57 -22.46 -13.93
CA ALA A 117 -15.91 -23.45 -14.80
C ALA A 117 -14.74 -22.84 -15.59
N ALA A 118 -14.87 -21.57 -15.99
CA ALA A 118 -13.82 -20.82 -16.69
C ALA A 118 -12.54 -20.60 -15.86
N LEU A 119 -12.55 -20.87 -14.55
CA LEU A 119 -11.34 -20.85 -13.72
C LEU A 119 -10.30 -21.86 -14.20
N ALA A 120 -10.75 -23.01 -14.74
CA ALA A 120 -9.86 -24.06 -15.23
C ALA A 120 -8.94 -23.58 -16.36
N ASP A 121 -9.40 -22.63 -17.18
CA ASP A 121 -8.65 -22.05 -18.29
C ASP A 121 -7.74 -20.89 -17.87
N ARG A 122 -7.80 -20.47 -16.60
CA ARG A 122 -7.00 -19.36 -16.08
C ARG A 122 -5.58 -19.82 -15.73
N PRO A 123 -4.57 -18.94 -15.83
CA PRO A 123 -3.19 -19.28 -15.48
C PRO A 123 -3.07 -19.83 -14.06
N HIS A 124 -2.08 -20.70 -13.85
CA HIS A 124 -1.74 -21.21 -12.53
C HIS A 124 -0.27 -20.93 -12.18
N LEU A 125 0.00 -20.89 -10.88
CA LEU A 125 1.33 -20.75 -10.30
C LEU A 125 1.52 -21.81 -9.21
N ASP A 126 2.54 -22.63 -9.37
CA ASP A 126 2.93 -23.61 -8.35
C ASP A 126 3.63 -22.90 -7.18
N PHE A 127 2.95 -22.83 -6.05
CA PHE A 127 3.43 -22.17 -4.86
C PHE A 127 4.23 -23.13 -3.97
N HIS A 128 5.51 -22.78 -3.80
CA HIS A 128 6.41 -23.45 -2.89
C HIS A 128 6.62 -22.52 -1.67
N PRO A 129 6.29 -22.96 -0.45
CA PRO A 129 6.52 -22.15 0.74
C PRO A 129 7.98 -21.74 0.90
N GLY A 130 8.21 -20.49 1.33
CA GLY A 130 9.53 -19.90 1.50
C GLY A 130 9.73 -18.64 0.65
N ASP A 131 10.83 -17.93 0.88
CA ASP A 131 11.07 -16.61 0.30
C ASP A 131 11.10 -16.61 -1.22
N ALA A 132 11.74 -17.63 -1.84
CA ALA A 132 11.81 -17.72 -3.30
C ALA A 132 10.44 -17.86 -3.97
N GLY A 133 9.54 -18.67 -3.40
CA GLY A 133 8.18 -18.85 -3.91
C GLY A 133 7.34 -17.59 -3.70
N LEU A 134 7.44 -16.98 -2.52
CA LEU A 134 6.81 -15.68 -2.21
C LEU A 134 7.27 -14.58 -3.16
N ASP A 135 8.57 -14.48 -3.45
CA ASP A 135 9.11 -13.45 -4.35
C ASP A 135 8.69 -13.67 -5.81
N ARG A 136 8.58 -14.94 -6.24
CA ARG A 136 8.01 -15.27 -7.56
C ARG A 136 6.55 -14.82 -7.65
N LEU A 137 5.75 -15.11 -6.62
CA LEU A 137 4.35 -14.70 -6.58
C LEU A 137 4.21 -13.17 -6.58
N VAL A 138 5.01 -12.46 -5.77
CA VAL A 138 5.03 -10.98 -5.77
C VAL A 138 5.33 -10.43 -7.15
N ARG A 139 6.31 -11.01 -7.85
CA ARG A 139 6.68 -10.58 -9.21
C ARG A 139 5.54 -10.74 -10.20
N GLU A 140 4.77 -11.82 -10.08
CA GLU A 140 3.59 -12.05 -10.92
C GLU A 140 2.49 -11.03 -10.61
N VAL A 141 2.14 -10.85 -9.34
CA VAL A 141 1.09 -9.89 -8.90
C VAL A 141 1.41 -8.46 -9.34
N ARG A 142 2.68 -8.06 -9.30
CA ARG A 142 3.14 -6.72 -9.72
C ARG A 142 2.88 -6.40 -11.20
N ARG A 143 2.58 -7.39 -12.04
CA ARG A 143 2.19 -7.15 -13.43
C ARG A 143 0.78 -6.56 -13.55
N TYR A 144 -0.05 -6.78 -12.54
CA TYR A 144 -1.46 -6.39 -12.53
C TYR A 144 -1.72 -5.20 -11.63
N VAL A 145 -1.02 -5.12 -10.49
CA VAL A 145 -1.16 -4.01 -9.54
C VAL A 145 -0.28 -2.85 -10.01
N ALA A 146 -0.91 -1.71 -10.30
CA ALA A 146 -0.19 -0.50 -10.73
C ALA A 146 0.89 -0.09 -9.69
N GLN A 147 2.13 0.02 -10.16
CA GLN A 147 3.20 0.70 -9.43
C GLN A 147 3.00 2.22 -9.53
N PRO A 148 3.57 3.05 -8.63
CA PRO A 148 3.47 4.49 -8.79
C PRO A 148 4.18 4.85 -10.09
N SER A 149 3.41 5.27 -11.09
CA SER A 149 3.93 5.55 -12.44
C SER A 149 4.57 6.94 -12.54
N GLY A 150 4.61 7.70 -11.44
CA GLY A 150 5.04 9.08 -11.43
C GLY A 150 5.41 9.57 -10.04
N SER A 151 6.09 10.72 -10.03
CA SER A 151 6.43 11.42 -8.80
C SER A 151 5.20 12.14 -8.25
N LEU A 152 5.12 12.28 -6.93
CA LEU A 152 3.97 12.85 -6.25
C LEU A 152 4.43 13.86 -5.20
N PHE A 153 3.81 15.04 -5.14
CA PHE A 153 3.96 15.92 -3.99
C PHE A 153 3.29 15.28 -2.77
N LEU A 154 4.01 15.13 -1.66
CA LEU A 154 3.47 14.56 -0.42
C LEU A 154 2.24 15.32 0.09
N THR A 155 2.16 16.62 -0.16
CA THR A 155 1.03 17.49 0.18
C THR A 155 -0.29 17.11 -0.48
N THR A 156 -0.25 16.34 -1.57
CA THR A 156 -1.46 15.80 -2.24
C THR A 156 -2.03 14.57 -1.54
N LEU A 157 -1.27 13.95 -0.64
CA LEU A 157 -1.76 12.84 0.18
C LEU A 157 -2.47 13.39 1.42
N PRO A 158 -3.57 12.74 1.88
CA PRO A 158 -4.16 13.07 3.15
C PRO A 158 -3.17 12.77 4.29
N PRO A 159 -2.89 13.72 5.20
CA PRO A 159 -2.05 13.45 6.35
C PRO A 159 -2.70 12.41 7.28
N SER A 160 -1.93 11.42 7.72
CA SER A 160 -2.38 10.43 8.70
C SER A 160 -2.25 10.93 10.14
N ALA A 161 -1.37 11.90 10.38
CA ALA A 161 -1.22 12.64 11.62
C ALA A 161 -0.62 14.02 11.32
N ARG A 162 -0.96 15.04 12.11
CA ARG A 162 -0.47 16.41 11.91
C ARG A 162 -0.53 17.19 13.22
N SER A 163 0.59 17.76 13.64
CA SER A 163 0.62 18.68 14.78
C SER A 163 -0.19 19.96 14.51
N PRO A 164 -0.79 20.59 15.54
CA PRO A 164 -1.50 21.86 15.39
C PRO A 164 -0.61 22.95 14.78
N GLY A 165 -1.21 23.84 13.97
CA GLY A 165 -0.51 25.00 13.42
C GLY A 165 0.38 24.73 12.19
N ILE A 166 0.59 23.47 11.80
CA ILE A 166 1.15 23.14 10.48
C ILE A 166 0.16 23.61 9.42
N ARG A 167 0.62 24.19 8.32
CA ARG A 167 -0.15 24.63 7.14
C ARG A 167 0.39 23.94 5.89
N LEU A 168 -0.50 23.65 4.93
CA LEU A 168 -0.13 23.14 3.60
C LEU A 168 -0.47 24.22 2.58
N GLY A 169 0.42 24.46 1.62
CA GLY A 169 0.17 25.43 0.54
C GLY A 169 1.44 26.14 0.10
N THR A 170 1.25 27.32 -0.50
CA THR A 170 2.35 28.07 -1.09
C THR A 170 3.22 28.76 -0.04
N THR A 171 4.52 28.73 -0.23
CA THR A 171 5.49 29.51 0.56
C THR A 171 6.59 30.06 -0.35
N GLU A 172 7.26 31.13 0.09
CA GLU A 172 8.38 31.73 -0.63
C GLU A 172 9.67 31.44 0.13
N ILE A 173 10.67 30.92 -0.57
CA ILE A 173 12.01 30.66 -0.04
C ILE A 173 12.99 31.34 -1.00
N ASP A 174 13.82 32.25 -0.49
CA ASP A 174 14.83 33.00 -1.27
C ASP A 174 14.29 33.59 -2.59
N GLY A 175 13.12 34.24 -2.54
CA GLY A 175 12.50 34.84 -3.71
C GLY A 175 11.83 33.85 -4.67
N THR A 176 11.85 32.55 -4.36
CA THR A 176 11.22 31.50 -5.17
C THR A 176 9.93 31.02 -4.52
N LEU A 177 8.83 31.05 -5.28
CA LEU A 177 7.54 30.54 -4.84
C LEU A 177 7.45 29.02 -5.03
N HIS A 178 7.13 28.31 -3.94
CA HIS A 178 6.90 26.88 -3.92
C HIS A 178 5.43 26.59 -3.63
N GLY A 179 4.68 26.13 -4.65
CA GLY A 179 3.23 25.94 -4.58
C GLY A 179 2.77 24.88 -3.58
N ASP A 180 3.57 23.82 -3.42
CA ASP A 180 3.28 22.66 -2.58
C ASP A 180 4.28 22.57 -1.43
N SER A 181 3.96 23.20 -0.30
CA SER A 181 4.85 23.25 0.86
C SER A 181 4.15 22.91 2.16
N ILE A 182 4.92 22.46 3.14
CA ILE A 182 4.49 22.20 4.50
C ILE A 182 5.16 23.26 5.37
N VAL A 183 4.36 24.16 5.94
CA VAL A 183 4.84 25.26 6.77
C VAL A 183 4.45 25.01 8.22
N PHE A 184 5.45 24.85 9.06
CA PHE A 184 5.33 24.72 10.50
C PHE A 184 5.28 26.13 11.09
N GLY A 185 4.19 26.45 11.78
CA GLY A 185 4.02 27.74 12.46
C GLY A 185 4.89 27.88 13.72
N PRO A 186 4.42 28.57 14.78
CA PRO A 186 5.24 28.91 15.94
C PRO A 186 5.54 27.73 16.89
N TYR A 187 5.43 26.48 16.44
CA TYR A 187 5.74 25.31 17.24
C TYR A 187 6.50 24.28 16.43
N ALA A 188 7.44 23.60 17.10
CA ALA A 188 7.98 22.35 16.62
C ALA A 188 6.85 21.31 16.49
N GLY A 189 6.94 20.44 15.51
CA GLY A 189 5.91 19.43 15.29
C GLY A 189 6.26 18.49 14.16
N SER A 190 5.27 17.68 13.79
CA SER A 190 5.41 16.74 12.69
C SER A 190 4.12 16.58 11.91
N ILE A 191 4.29 16.15 10.66
CA ILE A 191 3.20 15.68 9.81
C ILE A 191 3.59 14.34 9.21
N SER A 192 2.64 13.41 9.22
CA SER A 192 2.85 12.05 8.75
C SER A 192 1.93 11.74 7.58
N PHE A 193 2.44 10.98 6.61
CA PHE A 193 1.71 10.53 5.43
C PHE A 193 1.87 9.01 5.28
N ARG A 194 0.79 8.33 4.91
CA ARG A 194 0.87 6.94 4.45
C ARG A 194 1.21 6.95 2.97
N LEU A 195 2.36 6.39 2.62
CA LEU A 195 2.77 6.18 1.25
C LEU A 195 1.97 4.99 0.72
N ALA A 196 0.80 5.25 0.13
CA ALA A 196 -0.11 4.24 -0.43
C ALA A 196 0.49 3.42 -1.60
N MET A 197 1.76 3.69 -1.94
CA MET A 197 2.56 3.12 -3.01
C MET A 197 4.03 3.14 -2.61
N ARG A 198 4.85 2.29 -3.25
CA ARG A 198 6.30 2.24 -3.01
C ARG A 198 7.02 3.38 -3.71
N TYR A 199 7.56 4.30 -2.93
CA TYR A 199 8.53 5.27 -3.39
C TYR A 199 9.92 4.87 -2.92
N ARG A 200 10.96 5.35 -3.60
CA ARG A 200 12.37 5.11 -3.26
C ARG A 200 13.08 6.36 -2.80
N ARG A 201 12.60 7.53 -3.23
CA ARG A 201 13.31 8.78 -2.98
C ARG A 201 12.33 9.89 -2.64
N LEU A 202 12.66 10.67 -1.61
CA LEU A 202 12.06 11.96 -1.33
C LEU A 202 13.07 13.04 -1.75
N ASP A 203 12.63 13.99 -2.57
CA ASP A 203 13.35 15.24 -2.84
C ASP A 203 12.54 16.41 -2.25
N THR A 204 13.19 17.33 -1.56
CA THR A 204 12.56 18.49 -0.91
C THR A 204 13.58 19.58 -0.66
N ILE A 205 13.12 20.79 -0.32
CA ILE A 205 13.97 21.84 0.25
C ILE A 205 13.48 22.13 1.67
N VAL A 206 14.39 22.33 2.61
CA VAL A 206 14.06 22.77 3.97
C VAL A 206 14.61 24.16 4.24
N ALA A 207 13.84 25.01 4.91
CA ALA A 207 14.24 26.39 5.21
C ALA A 207 13.58 26.92 6.49
N ALA A 208 14.20 27.93 7.09
CA ALA A 208 13.63 28.70 8.20
C ALA A 208 13.36 30.15 7.75
N LEU A 209 12.13 30.64 7.95
CA LEU A 209 11.60 31.91 7.44
C LEU A 209 10.98 32.80 8.53
N PRO A 210 11.37 34.07 8.70
CA PRO A 210 12.39 34.79 7.94
C PRO A 210 13.82 34.42 8.39
N ALA A 211 14.79 34.72 7.52
CA ALA A 211 16.23 34.47 7.69
C ALA A 211 16.88 35.09 8.94
N THR A 212 16.15 35.85 9.76
CA THR A 212 16.68 36.67 10.86
C THR A 212 16.82 35.93 12.20
N SER A 213 16.66 34.60 12.22
CA SER A 213 16.81 33.80 13.44
C SER A 213 18.28 33.42 13.68
N ALA A 214 18.73 33.50 14.94
CA ALA A 214 20.13 33.33 15.32
C ALA A 214 20.55 31.89 15.63
N ARG A 215 19.61 30.93 15.61
CA ARG A 215 19.89 29.52 15.91
C ARG A 215 19.41 28.62 14.80
N ASP A 216 20.23 27.60 14.54
CA ASP A 216 19.89 26.53 13.64
C ASP A 216 18.62 25.80 14.09
N VAL A 217 17.91 25.30 13.09
CA VAL A 217 16.69 24.50 13.26
C VAL A 217 16.92 23.09 12.74
N LEU A 218 16.27 22.11 13.36
CA LEU A 218 16.48 20.71 13.06
C LEU A 218 15.31 20.17 12.25
N PHE A 219 15.61 19.64 11.07
CA PHE A 219 14.66 18.93 10.23
C PHE A 219 14.94 17.43 10.31
N THR A 220 13.89 16.63 10.50
CA THR A 220 14.00 15.18 10.61
C THR A 220 13.00 14.50 9.67
N VAL A 221 13.50 13.52 8.91
CA VAL A 221 12.69 12.59 8.12
C VAL A 221 12.71 11.24 8.81
N THR A 222 11.53 10.71 9.14
CA THR A 222 11.37 9.41 9.79
C THR A 222 10.49 8.51 8.93
N GLY A 223 10.94 7.28 8.69
CA GLY A 223 10.18 6.23 7.99
C GLY A 223 9.85 5.08 8.94
N ASP A 224 8.58 4.77 9.10
CA ASP A 224 8.08 3.70 9.98
C ASP A 224 8.69 3.73 11.39
N GLY A 225 8.85 4.94 11.93
CA GLY A 225 9.41 5.19 13.26
C GLY A 225 10.94 5.26 13.35
N ARG A 226 11.66 5.06 12.23
CA ARG A 226 13.14 5.11 12.16
C ARG A 226 13.60 6.39 11.49
N THR A 227 14.55 7.10 12.09
CA THR A 227 15.16 8.29 11.47
C THR A 227 15.90 7.89 10.20
N LEU A 228 15.51 8.46 9.06
CA LEU A 228 16.14 8.25 7.75
C LEU A 228 17.14 9.36 7.44
N ALA A 229 16.80 10.60 7.79
CA ALA A 229 17.65 11.76 7.60
C ALA A 229 17.40 12.79 8.70
N GLN A 230 18.45 13.54 9.03
CA GLN A 230 18.36 14.66 9.96
C GLN A 230 19.35 15.74 9.54
N SER A 231 18.90 17.00 9.50
CA SER A 231 19.70 18.12 9.01
C SER A 231 19.47 19.36 9.87
N SER A 232 20.58 20.01 10.25
CA SER A 232 20.59 21.32 10.87
C SER A 232 20.58 22.37 9.76
N VAL A 233 19.68 23.34 9.83
CA VAL A 233 19.53 24.39 8.82
C VAL A 233 19.68 25.74 9.48
N THR A 234 20.59 26.54 8.94
CA THR A 234 20.77 27.92 9.37
C THR A 234 19.70 28.81 8.72
N PRO A 235 19.01 29.67 9.48
CA PRO A 235 18.03 30.59 8.92
C PRO A 235 18.63 31.48 7.82
N GLY A 236 17.96 31.52 6.66
CA GLY A 236 18.45 32.21 5.47
C GLY A 236 19.36 31.40 4.55
N ASP A 237 19.61 30.13 4.86
CA ASP A 237 20.36 29.20 4.00
C ASP A 237 19.52 27.94 3.73
N PRO A 238 18.60 27.98 2.74
CA PRO A 238 17.77 26.83 2.41
C PRO A 238 18.59 25.64 1.94
N LEU A 239 18.23 24.45 2.43
CA LEU A 239 18.97 23.23 2.17
C LEU A 239 18.12 22.24 1.34
N PRO A 240 18.52 21.91 0.10
CA PRO A 240 17.96 20.78 -0.64
C PRO A 240 18.29 19.46 0.06
N LEU A 241 17.32 18.57 0.17
CA LEU A 241 17.45 17.25 0.76
C LEU A 241 16.93 16.17 -0.20
N THR A 242 17.73 15.12 -0.34
CA THR A 242 17.36 13.86 -0.99
C THR A 242 17.47 12.73 0.01
N VAL A 243 16.39 11.97 0.21
CA VAL A 243 16.32 10.91 1.22
C VAL A 243 15.83 9.62 0.59
N ASP A 244 16.50 8.50 0.88
CA ASP A 244 16.02 7.17 0.52
C ASP A 244 14.81 6.81 1.40
N VAL A 245 13.68 6.53 0.76
CA VAL A 245 12.42 6.13 1.42
C VAL A 245 11.96 4.75 0.93
N THR A 246 12.88 3.94 0.41
CA THR A 246 12.61 2.57 -0.02
C THR A 246 12.06 1.75 1.15
N ASP A 247 11.00 0.98 0.86
CA ASP A 247 10.29 0.14 1.83
C ASP A 247 9.65 0.88 3.02
N VAL A 248 9.50 2.20 2.94
CA VAL A 248 8.77 3.01 3.94
C VAL A 248 7.27 3.03 3.65
N LEU A 249 6.44 2.69 4.64
CA LEU A 249 4.98 2.77 4.54
C LEU A 249 4.42 4.09 5.09
N THR A 250 5.00 4.58 6.19
CA THR A 250 4.62 5.85 6.82
C THR A 250 5.83 6.76 6.89
N LEU A 251 5.73 7.91 6.23
CA LEU A 251 6.76 8.93 6.23
C LEU A 251 6.33 10.09 7.13
N THR A 252 7.22 10.55 8.01
CA THR A 252 6.99 11.68 8.91
C THR A 252 8.05 12.74 8.67
N LEU A 253 7.59 13.95 8.39
CA LEU A 253 8.42 15.14 8.26
C LEU A 253 8.24 15.97 9.53
N ALA A 254 9.34 16.26 10.22
CA ALA A 254 9.32 17.00 11.46
C ALA A 254 10.30 18.17 11.42
N ALA A 255 9.90 19.27 12.04
CA ALA A 255 10.75 20.43 12.23
C ALA A 255 10.78 20.77 13.71
N HIS A 256 11.98 20.87 14.28
CA HIS A 256 12.23 21.17 15.68
C HIS A 256 13.08 22.42 15.80
N ARG A 257 12.83 23.18 16.85
CA ARG A 257 13.61 24.36 17.19
C ARG A 257 13.71 24.50 18.71
N PRO A 258 14.80 25.11 19.20
CA PRO A 258 15.02 25.26 20.63
C PRO A 258 14.10 26.30 21.30
N ASP A 259 13.66 27.32 20.56
CA ASP A 259 12.95 28.49 21.12
C ASP A 259 11.53 28.66 20.52
N SER A 260 10.59 29.23 21.29
CA SER A 260 9.23 29.55 20.84
C SER A 260 9.17 30.93 20.17
N GLY A 261 8.53 31.07 19.00
CA GLY A 261 8.41 32.33 18.26
C GLY A 261 8.42 32.22 16.72
N GLN A 262 9.00 33.20 16.03
CA GLN A 262 9.49 33.04 14.65
C GLN A 262 10.85 32.31 14.66
N PRO A 263 11.30 31.69 13.56
CA PRO A 263 10.75 31.68 12.20
C PRO A 263 9.74 30.54 11.94
N ASP A 264 8.85 30.71 10.97
CA ASP A 264 8.13 29.61 10.31
C ASP A 264 9.15 28.66 9.67
N LEU A 265 8.93 27.35 9.77
CA LEU A 265 9.84 26.34 9.19
C LEU A 265 9.14 25.68 8.01
N ALA A 266 9.80 25.60 6.86
CA ALA A 266 9.19 25.11 5.63
C ALA A 266 9.88 23.86 5.12
N TRP A 267 9.08 22.86 4.75
CA TRP A 267 9.46 21.84 3.77
C TRP A 267 8.82 22.23 2.45
N ALA A 268 9.60 22.75 1.52
CA ALA A 268 9.13 23.18 0.22
C ALA A 268 9.25 22.07 -0.83
N SER A 269 8.15 21.90 -1.57
CA SER A 269 8.04 20.96 -2.68
C SER A 269 8.49 19.53 -2.32
N PRO A 270 7.98 18.92 -1.23
CA PRO A 270 8.38 17.57 -0.88
C PRO A 270 7.76 16.57 -1.87
N VAL A 271 8.58 16.02 -2.76
CA VAL A 271 8.18 15.10 -3.82
C VAL A 271 8.74 13.71 -3.56
N VAL A 272 7.89 12.70 -3.60
CA VAL A 272 8.31 11.30 -3.58
C VAL A 272 8.35 10.72 -4.99
N HIS A 273 9.38 9.93 -5.27
CA HIS A 273 9.69 9.32 -6.57
C HIS A 273 9.74 7.79 -6.45
N PRO A 274 9.23 7.04 -7.47
CA PRO A 274 9.25 5.57 -7.50
C PRO A 274 10.63 4.91 -7.44
#